data_AF-A0A5K0WPU9-F1
#
_entry.id   AF-A0A5K0WPU9-F1
#
_cell.length_a   1.000
_cell.length_b   1.000
_cell.length_c   1.000
_cell.angle_alpha   90.00
_cell.angle_beta   90.00
_cell.angle_gamma   90.00
#
_symmetry.space_group_name_H-M   'P 1'
#
loop_
_entity.id
_entity.type
_entity.pdbx_description
1 polymer ?
#
loop_
_entity_poly.entity_id
_entity_poly.type
_entity_poly.pdbx_seq_one_letter_code
_entity_poly.pdbx_strand_id
1 'polypeptide(L)' 'CVNEGGPAHAKRFTYSVRVNTTDRGWTDDCVGEPMPSVKKAKDSAAVILLELLNRWY' A
#
# COMPACT_ATOMS: atom_id res chain seq x y z
N CYS A 1 0.36 -6.61 3.43
CA CYS A 1 -0.01 -6.91 4.85
C CYS A 1 -0.36 -5.61 5.58
N VAL A 2 -1.15 -5.65 6.68
CA VAL A 2 -1.41 -4.46 7.52
C VAL A 2 -0.44 -4.49 8.70
N ASN A 3 0.32 -3.41 8.91
CA ASN A 3 1.15 -3.22 10.09
C ASN A 3 0.55 -2.10 10.96
N GLU A 4 0.44 -2.35 12.26
CA GLU A 4 -0.14 -1.42 13.23
C GLU A 4 0.94 -0.89 14.17
N GLY A 5 0.90 0.41 14.46
CA GLY A 5 1.87 1.03 15.37
C GLY A 5 1.36 2.32 16.01
N GLY A 6 2.14 2.86 16.93
CA GLY A 6 1.84 4.11 17.64
C GLY A 6 1.00 3.92 18.92
N PRO A 7 0.84 4.99 19.72
CA PRO A 7 0.05 4.98 20.94
C PRO A 7 -1.42 4.63 20.67
N ALA A 8 -2.14 4.09 21.66
CA ALA A 8 -3.55 3.71 21.51
C ALA A 8 -4.45 4.86 21.01
N HIS A 9 -4.18 6.10 21.45
CA HIS A 9 -4.91 7.31 21.04
C HIS A 9 -4.43 7.90 19.70
N ALA A 10 -3.38 7.35 19.10
CA ALA A 10 -2.76 7.83 17.87
C ALA A 10 -2.31 6.64 17.00
N LYS A 11 -3.11 5.57 16.97
CA LYS A 11 -2.79 4.35 16.22
C LYS A 11 -2.69 4.66 14.73
N ARG A 12 -1.64 4.16 14.10
CA ARG A 12 -1.41 4.27 12.65
C ARG A 12 -1.32 2.87 12.04
N PHE A 13 -1.74 2.79 10.79
CA PHE A 13 -1.80 1.59 9.98
C PHE A 13 -0.98 1.82 8.72
N THR A 14 -0.03 0.95 8.46
CA THR A 14 0.69 0.88 7.18
C THR A 14 0.18 -0.32 6.42
N TYR A 15 0.07 -0.21 5.10
CA TYR A 15 -0.34 -1.32 4.26
C TYR A 15 0.63 -1.50 3.11
N SER A 16 0.93 -2.77 2.79
CA SER A 16 1.63 -3.12 1.57
C SER A 16 0.78 -3.92 0.60
N VAL A 17 0.88 -3.58 -0.69
CA VAL A 17 0.18 -4.23 -1.80
C VAL A 17 1.14 -4.58 -2.93
N ARG A 18 0.91 -5.72 -3.56
CA ARG A 18 1.52 -6.12 -4.83
C ARG A 18 0.48 -6.81 -5.69
N VAL A 19 0.60 -6.71 -7.01
CA VAL A 19 -0.28 -7.40 -7.96
C VAL A 19 0.56 -8.25 -8.90
N ASN A 20 -0.06 -9.28 -9.47
CA ASN A 20 0.58 -10.13 -10.46
C ASN A 20 0.06 -9.73 -11.84
N THR A 21 0.92 -9.19 -12.69
CA THR A 21 0.59 -8.86 -14.08
C THR A 21 0.95 -10.03 -14.99
N THR A 22 0.17 -10.23 -16.06
CA THR A 22 0.33 -11.37 -16.97
C THR A 22 1.67 -11.37 -17.71
N ASP A 23 2.25 -10.19 -17.95
CA ASP A 23 3.46 -9.97 -18.74
C ASP A 23 4.75 -9.86 -17.89
N ARG A 24 4.66 -9.38 -16.65
CA ARG A 24 5.83 -9.08 -15.80
C ARG A 24 5.86 -9.82 -14.47
N GLY A 25 4.80 -10.57 -14.14
CA GLY A 25 4.71 -11.27 -12.87
C GLY A 25 4.34 -10.34 -11.71
N TRP A 26 4.85 -10.62 -10.52
CA TRP A 26 4.57 -9.81 -9.33
C TRP A 26 5.26 -8.44 -9.40
N THR A 27 4.51 -7.38 -9.09
CA THR A 27 5.08 -6.04 -8.86
C THR A 27 5.92 -6.03 -7.59
N ASP A 28 6.78 -5.01 -7.49
CA ASP A 28 7.37 -4.60 -6.22
C ASP A 28 6.28 -4.30 -5.17
N ASP A 29 6.65 -4.46 -3.90
CA ASP A 29 5.78 -4.20 -2.76
C ASP A 29 5.56 -2.69 -2.62
N CYS A 30 4.33 -2.25 -2.88
CA CYS A 30 3.92 -0.86 -2.78
C CYS A 30 3.46 -0.60 -1.34
N VAL A 31 4.33 0.02 -0.54
CA VAL A 31 4.07 0.34 0.87
C VAL A 31 3.47 1.74 0.97
N GLY A 32 2.23 1.82 1.42
CA GLY A 32 1.54 3.09 1.68
C GLY A 32 2.04 3.81 2.93
N GLU A 33 1.68 5.08 3.05
CA GLU A 33 1.99 5.89 4.23
C GLU A 33 1.25 5.37 5.48
N PRO A 34 1.76 5.63 6.70
CA PRO A 34 1.03 5.26 7.91
C PRO A 34 -0.23 6.12 8.09
N MET A 35 -1.41 5.51 8.06
CA MET A 35 -2.71 6.22 8.07
C MET A 35 -3.51 5.95 9.35
N PRO A 36 -4.45 6.82 9.74
CA PRO A 36 -5.26 6.62 10.95
C PRO A 36 -6.31 5.50 10.82
N SER A 37 -6.49 4.92 9.63
CA SER A 37 -7.38 3.78 9.43
C SER A 37 -6.83 2.82 8.38
N VAL A 38 -7.18 1.54 8.51
CA VAL A 38 -6.82 0.49 7.55
C VAL A 38 -7.29 0.83 6.13
N LYS A 39 -8.50 1.39 6.00
CA LYS A 39 -9.03 1.80 4.69
C LYS A 39 -8.11 2.83 4.02
N LYS A 40 -7.75 3.90 4.75
CA LYS A 40 -6.86 4.93 4.22
C LYS A 40 -5.46 4.39 3.94
N ALA A 41 -4.96 3.45 4.74
CA ALA A 41 -3.68 2.80 4.50
C ALA A 41 -3.68 1.99 3.20
N LYS A 42 -4.77 1.25 2.92
CA LYS A 42 -4.98 0.54 1.66
C LYS A 42 -5.07 1.51 0.47
N ASP A 43 -5.86 2.58 0.61
CA ASP A 43 -6.01 3.60 -0.43
C ASP A 43 -4.64 4.25 -0.74
N SER A 44 -3.84 4.56 0.28
CA SER A 44 -2.49 5.11 0.13
C SER A 44 -1.55 4.15 -0.61
N ALA A 45 -1.55 2.87 -0.25
CA ALA A 45 -0.76 1.85 -0.95
C ALA A 45 -1.22 1.64 -2.41
N ALA A 46 -2.53 1.74 -2.65
CA ALA A 46 -3.11 1.61 -3.99
C ALA A 46 -2.70 2.75 -4.92
N VAL A 47 -2.61 3.99 -4.43
CA VAL A 47 -2.13 5.13 -5.23
C VAL A 47 -0.71 4.89 -5.73
N ILE A 48 0.20 4.43 -4.86
CA ILE A 48 1.60 4.12 -5.23
C ILE A 48 1.63 3.01 -6.29
N LEU A 49 0.79 1.99 -6.14
CA LEU A 49 0.68 0.92 -7.13
C LEU A 49 0.18 1.44 -8.48
N LEU A 50 -0.83 2.32 -8.50
CA LEU A 50 -1.35 2.92 -9.73
C LEU A 50 -0.27 3.74 -10.44
N GLU A 51 0.54 4.51 -9.70
CA GLU A 51 1.69 5.23 -10.27
C GLU A 51 2.74 4.28 -10.85
N LEU A 52 3.02 3.15 -10.18
CA LEU A 52 3.92 2.12 -10.70
C LEU A 52 3.40 1.52 -12.01
N LEU A 53 2.12 1.14 -12.06
CA LEU A 53 1.49 0.58 -13.25
C LEU A 53 1.42 1.59 -14.40
N ASN A 54 1.13 2.87 -14.11
CA ASN A 54 1.11 3.94 -15.10
C ASN A 54 2.51 4.27 -15.67
N ARG A 55 3.59 3.83 -15.03
CA ARG A 55 4.95 3.92 -15.62
C ARG A 55 5.27 2.71 -16.50
N TRP A 56 4.55 1.61 -16.35
CA TRP A 56 4.79 0.39 -17.10
C TRP A 56 4.02 0.35 -18.42
N TYR A 57 2.90 1.06 -18.50
CA TYR A 57 1.97 1.15 -19.63
C TYR A 57 1.64 2.61 -19.94
#